data_AF-A0A9D5VKL5-F1
#
_entry.id   AF-A0A9D5VKL5-F1
#
_cell.length_a   1.000
_cell.length_b   1.000
_cell.length_c   1.000
_cell.angle_alpha   90.00
_cell.angle_beta   90.00
_cell.angle_gamma   90.00
#
_symmetry.space_group_name_H-M   'P 1'
#
loop_
_entity.id
_entity.type
_entity.pdbx_description
1 polymer ?
#
loop_
_entity_poly.entity_id
_entity_poly.type
_entity_poly.pdbx_seq_one_letter_code
_entity_poly.pdbx_strand_id
1 'polypeptide(L)'
;MNKAIEEVFNYLDEKIEDIHECVSGSFMKTELLLALNRQTEAIEVVEKLSKKIDRKIAYYEASRFMFWRGLYEHSLIFINLVLEDYKGDEMCLKHREEILSKVQKRYR
;
A
#
# COMPACT_ATOMS: atom_id res chain seq x y z
N MET A 1 3.46 21.18 9.47
CA MET A 1 2.81 19.85 9.57
C MET A 1 2.26 19.73 11.00
N ASN A 2 1.14 19.04 11.24
CA ASN A 2 0.56 18.95 12.58
C ASN A 2 1.47 18.10 13.48
N LYS A 3 1.82 18.58 14.68
CA LYS A 3 2.70 17.88 15.63
C LYS A 3 2.27 16.43 15.90
N ALA A 4 0.97 16.16 15.97
CA ALA A 4 0.46 14.82 16.17
C ALA A 4 0.77 13.88 14.98
N ILE A 5 0.79 14.40 13.75
CA ILE A 5 1.13 13.63 12.55
C ILE A 5 2.63 13.30 12.54
N GLU A 6 3.47 14.24 12.97
CA GLU A 6 4.92 14.02 13.13
C GLU A 6 5.22 12.92 14.16
N GLU A 7 4.55 12.96 15.30
CA GLU A 7 4.68 11.94 16.36
C GLU A 7 4.29 10.54 15.85
N VAL A 8 3.21 10.44 15.05
CA VAL A 8 2.81 9.17 14.42
C VAL A 8 3.85 8.69 13.41
N PHE A 9 4.42 9.57 12.59
CA PHE A 9 5.47 9.18 11.64
C PHE A 9 6.71 8.66 12.35
N ASN A 10 7.16 9.32 13.41
CA ASN A 10 8.31 8.89 14.20
C ASN A 10 8.06 7.50 14.83
N TYR A 11 6.89 7.30 15.43
CA TYR A 11 6.50 5.99 15.97
C TYR A 11 6.52 4.89 14.90
N LEU A 12 5.96 5.17 13.71
CA LEU A 12 5.94 4.20 12.62
C LEU A 12 7.34 3.91 12.08
N ASP A 13 8.23 4.91 12.01
CA ASP A 13 9.61 4.71 11.60
C ASP A 13 10.37 3.81 12.57
N GLU A 14 10.17 3.95 13.87
CA GLU A 14 10.72 3.04 14.87
C GLU A 14 10.21 1.59 14.68
N LYS A 15 8.91 1.42 14.41
CA LYS A 15 8.33 0.08 14.20
C LYS A 15 8.73 -0.58 12.88
N ILE A 16 9.03 0.20 11.84
CA ILE A 16 9.50 -0.33 10.54
C ILE A 16 10.89 -0.96 10.65
N GLU A 17 11.71 -0.53 11.61
CA GLU A 17 13.02 -1.12 11.87
C GLU A 17 12.95 -2.44 12.64
N ASP A 18 11.86 -2.70 13.36
CA ASP A 18 11.59 -4.01 13.94
C ASP A 18 11.09 -4.99 12.85
N ILE A 19 11.84 -6.07 12.61
CA ILE A 19 11.51 -7.05 11.58
C ILE A 19 10.15 -7.72 11.80
N HIS A 20 9.67 -7.84 13.05
CA HIS A 20 8.38 -8.45 13.36
C HIS A 20 7.21 -7.51 13.07
N GLU A 21 7.43 -6.19 13.14
CA GLU A 21 6.38 -5.19 12.94
C GLU A 21 6.48 -4.48 11.59
N CYS A 22 7.56 -4.71 10.84
CA CYS A 22 7.93 -3.94 9.66
C CYS A 22 6.83 -3.85 8.60
N VAL A 23 6.11 -4.95 8.34
CA VAL A 23 5.02 -4.99 7.36
C VAL A 23 3.86 -4.08 7.79
N SER A 24 3.42 -4.22 9.04
CA SER A 24 2.28 -3.45 9.57
C SER A 24 2.59 -1.96 9.69
N GLY A 25 3.78 -1.61 10.20
CA GLY A 25 4.24 -0.22 10.29
C GLY A 25 4.37 0.42 8.90
N SER A 26 4.91 -0.32 7.92
CA SER A 26 4.98 0.15 6.54
C SER A 26 3.60 0.45 5.96
N PHE A 27 2.63 -0.46 6.10
CA PHE A 27 1.29 -0.24 5.53
C PHE A 27 0.53 0.91 6.19
N MET A 28 0.63 1.05 7.51
CA MET A 28 0.04 2.20 8.22
C MET A 28 0.69 3.52 7.79
N LYS A 29 2.01 3.54 7.62
CA LYS A 29 2.73 4.72 7.12
C LYS A 29 2.33 5.05 5.68
N THR A 30 2.20 4.05 4.82
CA THR A 30 1.71 4.19 3.45
C THR A 30 0.29 4.77 3.42
N GLU A 31 -0.64 4.26 4.24
CA GLU A 31 -2.01 4.79 4.35
C GLU A 31 -2.02 6.26 4.76
N LEU A 32 -1.23 6.62 5.79
CA LEU A 32 -1.13 7.99 6.27
C LEU A 32 -0.56 8.94 5.20
N LEU A 33 0.48 8.52 4.47
CA LEU A 33 1.06 9.32 3.39
C LEU A 33 0.04 9.55 2.27
N LEU A 34 -0.73 8.53 1.90
CA LEU A 34 -1.79 8.66 0.89
C LEU A 34 -2.91 9.59 1.34
N ALA A 35 -3.33 9.51 2.61
CA ALA A 35 -4.30 10.45 3.18
C ALA A 35 -3.81 11.92 3.14
N LEU A 36 -2.50 12.13 3.12
CA LEU A 36 -1.85 13.43 2.98
C LEU A 36 -1.51 13.80 1.52
N ASN A 37 -1.99 13.03 0.54
CA ASN A 37 -1.67 13.17 -0.89
C ASN A 37 -0.16 13.05 -1.21
N ARG A 38 0.61 12.34 -0.37
CA ARG A 38 2.05 12.10 -0.53
C ARG A 38 2.30 10.74 -1.18
N GLN A 39 1.74 10.54 -2.37
CA GLN A 39 1.75 9.25 -3.06
C GLN A 39 3.16 8.72 -3.35
N THR A 40 4.08 9.57 -3.82
CA THR A 40 5.47 9.16 -4.12
C THR A 40 6.13 8.54 -2.89
N GLU A 41 6.00 9.20 -1.75
CA GLU A 41 6.59 8.71 -0.49
C GLU A 41 5.89 7.45 0.01
N ALA A 42 4.57 7.33 -0.21
CA ALA A 42 3.83 6.11 0.11
C ALA A 42 4.35 4.90 -0.67
N ILE A 43 4.66 5.09 -1.96
CA ILE A 43 5.28 4.07 -2.82
C ILE A 43 6.70 3.76 -2.33
N GLU A 44 7.50 4.76 -1.97
CA GLU A 44 8.85 4.55 -1.43
C GLU A 44 8.86 3.71 -0.15
N VAL A 45 7.85 3.83 0.72
CA VAL A 45 7.72 2.98 1.91
C VAL A 45 7.51 1.51 1.53
N VAL A 46 6.63 1.23 0.57
CA VAL A 46 6.39 -0.14 0.08
C VAL A 46 7.60 -0.67 -0.68
N GLU A 47 8.29 0.17 -1.44
CA GLU A 47 9.55 -0.17 -2.11
C GLU A 47 10.64 -0.55 -1.10
N LYS A 48 10.78 0.19 0.01
CA LYS A 48 11.70 -0.17 1.08
C LYS A 48 11.33 -1.51 1.71
N LEU A 49 10.04 -1.77 1.94
CA LEU A 49 9.57 -3.06 2.43
C LEU A 49 9.92 -4.19 1.43
N SER A 50 9.77 -3.94 0.13
CA SER A 50 10.10 -4.89 -0.95
C SER A 50 11.59 -5.26 -1.05
N LYS A 51 12.47 -4.58 -0.31
CA LYS A 51 13.88 -4.96 -0.17
C LYS A 51 14.11 -5.91 1.01
N LYS A 52 13.19 -5.91 1.99
CA LYS A 52 13.23 -6.79 3.17
C LYS A 52 12.45 -8.10 2.92
N ILE A 53 11.43 -8.06 2.08
CA ILE A 53 10.61 -9.20 1.66
C ILE A 53 10.50 -9.26 0.12
N ASP A 54 9.87 -10.29 -0.44
CA ASP A 54 9.64 -10.36 -1.89
C ASP A 54 8.81 -9.16 -2.41
N ARG A 55 9.21 -8.61 -3.56
CA ARG A 55 8.59 -7.42 -4.16
C ARG A 55 7.13 -7.63 -4.52
N LYS A 56 6.81 -8.75 -5.17
CA LYS A 56 5.43 -9.06 -5.52
C LYS A 56 4.59 -9.15 -4.25
N ILE A 57 5.09 -9.81 -3.21
CA ILE A 57 4.40 -9.91 -1.91
C ILE A 57 4.17 -8.52 -1.30
N ALA A 58 5.20 -7.68 -1.21
CA ALA A 58 5.10 -6.36 -0.60
C ALA A 58 4.01 -5.49 -1.24
N TYR A 59 4.03 -5.38 -2.57
CA TYR A 59 3.08 -4.55 -3.31
C TYR A 59 1.67 -5.18 -3.37
N TYR A 60 1.58 -6.51 -3.51
CA TYR A 60 0.29 -7.20 -3.48
C TYR A 60 -0.40 -7.06 -2.12
N GLU A 61 0.33 -7.23 -1.01
CA GLU A 61 -0.22 -7.07 0.33
C GLU A 61 -0.53 -5.60 0.66
N ALA A 62 0.24 -4.63 0.17
CA ALA A 62 -0.12 -3.22 0.26
C ALA A 62 -1.44 -2.93 -0.48
N SER A 63 -1.61 -3.49 -1.69
CA SER A 63 -2.87 -3.40 -2.44
C SER A 63 -4.04 -3.99 -1.64
N ARG A 64 -3.87 -5.20 -1.10
CA ARG A 64 -4.90 -5.86 -0.28
C ARG A 64 -5.24 -5.05 0.95
N PHE A 65 -4.24 -4.55 1.67
CA PHE A 65 -4.45 -3.71 2.85
C PHE A 65 -5.34 -2.51 2.51
N MET A 66 -5.02 -1.76 1.45
CA MET A 66 -5.84 -0.63 1.01
C MET A 66 -7.26 -1.06 0.60
N PHE A 67 -7.40 -2.21 -0.06
CA PHE A 67 -8.69 -2.76 -0.43
C PHE A 67 -9.57 -3.07 0.80
N TRP A 68 -9.02 -3.73 1.81
CA TRP A 68 -9.71 -4.04 3.07
C TRP A 68 -10.12 -2.78 3.85
N ARG A 69 -9.36 -1.70 3.69
CA ARG A 69 -9.66 -0.37 4.26
C ARG A 69 -10.69 0.42 3.45
N GLY A 70 -11.16 -0.09 2.32
CA GLY A 70 -12.09 0.61 1.41
C GLY A 70 -11.42 1.70 0.56
N LEU A 71 -10.10 1.77 0.55
CA LEU A 71 -9.30 2.72 -0.21
C LEU A 71 -9.04 2.19 -1.62
N TYR A 72 -10.09 1.97 -2.40
CA TYR A 72 -10.03 1.25 -3.68
C TYR A 72 -9.15 1.93 -4.73
N GLU A 73 -9.18 3.25 -4.84
CA GLU A 73 -8.33 3.99 -5.78
C GLU A 73 -6.84 3.87 -5.41
N HIS A 74 -6.52 3.90 -4.11
CA HIS A 74 -5.17 3.67 -3.62
C HIS A 74 -4.73 2.21 -3.80
N SER A 75 -5.64 1.26 -3.63
CA SER A 75 -5.40 -0.16 -3.91
C SER A 75 -4.99 -0.38 -5.37
N LEU A 76 -5.62 0.33 -6.33
CA LEU A 76 -5.25 0.27 -7.74
C LEU A 76 -3.80 0.69 -8.01
N ILE A 77 -3.25 1.64 -7.26
CA ILE A 77 -1.86 2.08 -7.42
C ILE A 77 -0.93 0.88 -7.26
N PHE A 78 -1.05 0.15 -6.15
CA PHE A 78 -0.12 -0.92 -5.83
C PHE A 78 -0.33 -2.16 -6.69
N ILE A 79 -1.58 -2.56 -7.00
CA ILE A 79 -1.79 -3.73 -7.86
C ILE A 79 -1.30 -3.50 -9.30
N ASN A 80 -1.41 -2.27 -9.81
CA ASN A 80 -0.90 -1.94 -11.13
C ASN A 80 0.63 -2.01 -11.14
N LEU A 81 1.31 -1.54 -10.08
CA LEU A 81 2.77 -1.68 -9.95
C LEU A 81 3.22 -3.15 -9.92
N VAL A 82 2.47 -4.05 -9.28
CA VAL A 82 2.75 -5.49 -9.39
C VAL A 82 2.60 -5.97 -10.84
N LEU A 83 1.50 -5.59 -11.50
CA LEU A 83 1.18 -6.07 -12.83
C LEU A 83 2.09 -5.49 -13.93
N GLU A 84 2.84 -4.41 -13.67
CA GLU A 84 3.89 -3.94 -14.57
C GLU A 84 4.99 -5.00 -14.76
N ASP A 85 5.39 -5.65 -13.66
CA ASP A 85 6.43 -6.69 -13.63
C ASP A 85 5.84 -8.10 -13.87
N TYR A 86 4.58 -8.33 -13.45
CA TYR A 86 3.92 -9.64 -13.46
C TYR A 86 2.60 -9.65 -14.25
N LYS A 87 2.65 -9.18 -15.51
CA LYS A 87 1.48 -8.91 -16.38
C LYS A 87 0.44 -10.04 -16.50
N GLY A 88 0.87 -11.29 -16.40
CA GLY A 88 0.02 -12.48 -16.55
C GLY A 88 -0.39 -13.14 -15.24
N ASP A 89 -0.10 -12.54 -14.09
CA ASP A 89 -0.39 -13.15 -12.81
C ASP A 89 -1.90 -13.17 -12.53
N GLU A 90 -2.53 -14.34 -12.64
CA GLU A 90 -3.98 -14.53 -12.51
C GLU A 90 -4.52 -14.02 -11.17
N MET A 91 -3.76 -14.23 -10.08
CA MET A 91 -4.16 -13.77 -8.75
C MET A 91 -4.18 -12.23 -8.69
N CYS A 92 -3.17 -11.57 -9.24
CA CYS A 92 -3.10 -10.11 -9.27
C CYS A 92 -4.17 -9.52 -10.22
N LEU A 93 -4.39 -10.14 -11.37
CA LEU A 93 -5.43 -9.73 -12.32
C LEU A 93 -6.83 -9.82 -11.69
N LYS A 94 -7.15 -10.94 -11.03
CA LYS A 94 -8.43 -11.12 -10.33
C LYS A 94 -8.62 -10.10 -9.22
N HIS A 95 -7.57 -9.82 -8.44
CA HIS A 95 -7.65 -8.79 -7.40
C HIS A 95 -7.90 -7.40 -8.01
N ARG A 96 -7.23 -7.06 -9.11
CA ARG A 96 -7.47 -5.80 -9.85
C ARG A 96 -8.90 -5.69 -10.36
N GLU A 97 -9.46 -6.75 -10.92
CA GLU A 97 -10.87 -6.78 -11.35
C GLU A 97 -11.84 -6.54 -10.18
N GLU A 98 -11.57 -7.16 -9.03
CA GLU A 98 -12.36 -6.94 -7.82
C GLU A 98 -12.30 -5.47 -7.38
N ILE A 99 -11.11 -4.87 -7.35
CA ILE A 99 -10.94 -3.45 -7.02
C ILE A 99 -11.73 -2.56 -8.00
N LEU A 100 -11.57 -2.78 -9.31
CA LEU A 100 -12.27 -1.99 -10.35
C LEU A 100 -13.79 -2.08 -10.20
N SER A 101 -14.33 -3.24 -9.84
CA SER A 101 -15.76 -3.41 -9.60
C SER A 101 -16.27 -2.55 -8.43
N LYS A 102 -15.43 -2.32 -7.41
CA LYS A 102 -15.75 -1.48 -6.25
C LYS A 102 -15.68 0.00 -6.61
N VAL A 103 -14.67 0.41 -7.38
CA VAL A 103 -14.54 1.80 -7.87
C VAL A 103 -15.74 2.17 -8.74
N GLN A 104 -16.12 1.32 -9.70
CA GLN A 104 -17.23 1.60 -10.62
C GLN A 104 -18.59 1.72 -9.91
N LYS A 105 -18.83 0.95 -8.85
CA LYS A 105 -20.07 1.03 -8.04
C LYS A 105 -20.17 2.33 -7.24
N ARG A 106 -19.05 2.99 -6.93
CA ARG A 106 -19.04 4.24 -6.15
C ARG A 106 -19.56 5.45 -6.93
N TYR A 107 -19.55 5.37 -8.26
CA TYR A 107 -19.93 6.47 -9.17
C TYR A 107 -21.20 6.17 -10.00
N ARG A 108 -22.02 5.20 -9.57
CA ARG A 108 -23.36 4.93 -10.11
C ARG A 108 -24.41 5.32 -9.09
#